data_AF-A0A8T6PA18-F1
#
_entry.id   AF-A0A8T6PA18-F1
#
_cell.length_a   1.000
_cell.length_b   1.000
_cell.length_c   1.000
_cell.angle_alpha   90.00
_cell.angle_beta   90.00
_cell.angle_gamma   90.00
#
_symmetry.space_group_name_H-M   'P 1'
#
loop_
_entity.id
_entity.type
_entity.pdbx_description
1 polymer ?
#
loop_
_entity_poly.entity_id
_entity_poly.type
_entity_poly.pdbx_seq_one_letter_code
_entity_poly.pdbx_strand_id
1 'polypeptide(L)'
;MEDSTPPNDRRSQQWSPNTMQSLRRRLRRMQGQQTSRVDRAAVPPPPTSASALRQDIARLTNGETLKTVAGSVYVVMESLPGEHIQGHLALADWFAADPHWLAHLAENAAFADHPLENAIFLDTETTGLDGSSLAFMVGLGYFEGRDQFVVRQYFLRNPAEEDAMLLHLAETLTPDRTLVTFNGRGFDLRLLTHRFALAGIDYHLNRLPHLDLLPPARRLWRRRLPSCSLGSLEDHILGLARSHEDVPGWQIPQMYAEYVRSRDATDMLRVLYHNRQDILSMVTLGVQLSRTYAEPANPLLPVSDRLSLARWFTSRDMVPEALAAFASAAADAPTADLRYECLDQWADLLKRFDNRSEALPLWQDMADLKIDPKPFEEIAKYYEWHADDLSSARDWTAAGIAWVESWRQGFERVRALETLTHRLERLERKLRSGGEVNTPPLGGA
;
A
#
# COMPACT_ATOMS: atom_id res chain seq x y z
N MET A 1 7.56 53.44 -6.62
CA MET A 1 8.42 52.30 -6.26
C MET A 1 7.65 51.54 -5.20
N GLU A 2 6.72 50.72 -5.69
CA GLU A 2 5.80 49.93 -4.89
C GLU A 2 6.35 48.51 -4.78
N ASP A 3 6.42 48.05 -3.54
CA ASP A 3 6.94 46.76 -3.11
C ASP A 3 5.80 45.73 -3.21
N SER A 4 6.01 44.66 -3.98
CA SER A 4 5.00 43.62 -4.26
C SER A 4 5.50 42.26 -3.79
N THR A 5 5.02 41.85 -2.62
CA THR A 5 5.11 40.50 -2.06
C THR A 5 3.95 39.64 -2.60
N PRO A 6 4.16 38.37 -2.99
CA PRO A 6 3.06 37.51 -3.44
C PRO A 6 2.36 36.81 -2.26
N PRO A 7 1.05 36.47 -2.37
CA PRO A 7 0.28 35.90 -1.28
C PRO A 7 0.49 34.38 -1.13
N ASN A 8 0.45 33.95 0.14
CA ASN A 8 0.62 32.59 0.63
C ASN A 8 -0.72 31.82 0.56
N ASP A 9 -0.89 30.96 -0.45
CA ASP A 9 -2.12 30.18 -0.66
C ASP A 9 -2.09 28.89 0.21
N ARG A 10 -2.59 28.98 1.44
CA ARG A 10 -2.85 27.81 2.31
C ARG A 10 -4.11 27.09 1.84
N ARG A 11 -3.97 26.16 0.90
CA ARG A 11 -5.05 25.21 0.58
C ARG A 11 -5.09 24.08 1.60
N SER A 12 -6.14 24.12 2.42
CA SER A 12 -6.61 23.06 3.30
C SER A 12 -6.91 21.78 2.51
N GLN A 13 -6.14 20.73 2.73
CA GLN A 13 -6.48 19.39 2.25
C GLN A 13 -7.72 18.91 3.00
N GLN A 14 -8.87 18.90 2.31
CA GLN A 14 -10.10 18.25 2.77
C GLN A 14 -9.93 16.74 2.70
N TRP A 15 -10.02 16.08 3.85
CA TRP A 15 -9.98 14.62 3.94
C TRP A 15 -11.34 14.05 3.53
N SER A 16 -11.34 13.00 2.70
CA SER A 16 -12.59 12.36 2.24
C SER A 16 -13.39 11.77 3.42
N PRO A 17 -14.74 11.79 3.37
CA PRO A 17 -15.60 11.33 4.47
C PRO A 17 -15.32 9.88 4.93
N ASN A 18 -14.79 9.02 4.07
CA ASN A 18 -14.49 7.62 4.38
C ASN A 18 -13.20 7.42 5.20
N THR A 19 -12.22 8.34 5.09
CA THR A 19 -10.98 8.31 5.88
C THR A 19 -11.21 8.78 7.32
N MET A 20 -12.17 9.69 7.53
CA MET A 20 -12.58 10.10 8.88
C MET A 20 -13.47 9.05 9.58
N GLN A 21 -14.21 8.21 8.84
CA GLN A 21 -15.05 7.18 9.45
C GLN A 21 -14.24 5.99 10.01
N SER A 22 -13.10 5.64 9.40
CA SER A 22 -12.20 4.61 9.95
C SER A 22 -11.44 5.11 11.20
N LEU A 23 -10.98 6.37 11.18
CA LEU A 23 -10.43 7.05 12.36
C LEU A 23 -11.47 7.23 13.48
N ARG A 24 -12.72 7.62 13.13
CA ARG A 24 -13.82 7.75 14.09
C ARG A 24 -14.33 6.40 14.62
N ARG A 25 -14.21 5.29 13.88
CA ARG A 25 -14.50 3.95 14.42
C ARG A 25 -13.45 3.47 15.43
N ARG A 26 -12.17 3.80 15.21
CA ARG A 26 -11.09 3.54 16.18
C ARG A 26 -11.21 4.45 17.41
N LEU A 27 -11.56 5.73 17.22
CA LEU A 27 -11.74 6.70 18.31
C LEU A 27 -13.04 6.48 19.11
N ARG A 28 -14.18 6.14 18.48
CA ARG A 28 -15.46 5.94 19.18
C ARG A 28 -15.56 4.59 19.92
N ARG A 29 -14.75 3.58 19.57
CA ARG A 29 -14.64 2.35 20.36
C ARG A 29 -13.75 2.49 21.61
N MET A 30 -13.00 3.60 21.73
CA MET A 30 -12.16 3.88 22.90
C MET A 30 -12.65 5.03 23.80
N GLN A 31 -13.70 5.78 23.40
CA GLN A 31 -14.31 6.82 24.25
C GLN A 31 -15.34 6.28 25.25
N GLY A 32 -15.49 4.96 25.34
CA GLY A 32 -16.33 4.29 26.32
C GLY A 32 -15.55 3.67 27.47
N GLN A 33 -14.55 4.36 28.03
CA GLN A 33 -14.02 4.03 29.37
C GLN A 33 -13.32 5.25 29.98
N GLN A 34 -13.64 5.48 31.24
CA GLN A 34 -13.28 6.67 32.01
C GLN A 34 -11.78 6.92 32.06
N THR A 35 -11.44 8.19 31.89
CA THR A 35 -10.16 8.80 32.21
C THR A 35 -9.79 8.54 33.68
N SER A 36 -8.81 7.71 33.95
CA SER A 36 -7.99 7.84 35.17
C SER A 36 -6.63 8.41 34.77
N ARG A 37 -6.33 9.59 35.31
CA ARG A 37 -5.01 10.20 35.27
C ARG A 37 -4.00 9.21 35.84
N VAL A 38 -3.00 8.82 35.05
CA VAL A 38 -1.78 8.22 35.61
C VAL A 38 -0.94 9.38 36.13
N ASP A 39 -1.11 9.69 37.41
CA ASP A 39 -0.18 10.53 38.14
C ASP A 39 1.21 9.86 38.15
N ARG A 40 2.26 10.69 38.07
CA ARG A 40 3.66 10.28 38.27
C ARG A 40 3.80 9.69 39.68
N ALA A 41 3.60 8.39 39.82
CA ALA A 41 3.85 7.65 41.04
C ALA A 41 5.26 7.03 40.98
N ALA A 42 6.01 7.24 42.07
CA ALA A 42 7.34 6.72 42.30
C ALA A 42 7.46 5.21 42.07
N VAL A 43 8.66 4.78 41.67
CA VAL A 43 9.07 3.37 41.59
C VAL A 43 8.70 2.63 42.90
N PRO A 44 7.85 1.59 42.86
CA PRO A 44 7.53 0.84 44.06
C PRO A 44 8.73 0.01 44.54
N PRO A 45 8.91 -0.20 45.85
CA PRO A 45 9.98 -1.06 46.36
C PRO A 45 9.76 -2.51 45.91
N PRO A 46 10.82 -3.32 45.81
CA PRO A 46 10.70 -4.71 45.35
C PRO A 46 9.83 -5.51 46.34
N PRO A 47 8.90 -6.34 45.85
CA PRO A 47 8.06 -7.17 46.72
C PRO A 47 8.91 -8.24 47.41
N THR A 48 8.83 -8.25 48.74
CA THR A 48 9.39 -9.27 49.61
C THR A 48 8.58 -10.57 49.54
N SER A 49 9.27 -11.67 49.25
CA SER A 49 8.90 -13.08 49.46
C SER A 49 7.51 -13.57 49.01
N ALA A 50 7.45 -14.11 47.78
CA ALA A 50 6.75 -15.35 47.48
C ALA A 50 7.41 -15.99 46.23
N SER A 51 8.21 -17.05 46.43
CA SER A 51 8.91 -17.80 45.37
C SER A 51 7.95 -18.79 44.67
N ALA A 52 6.82 -18.30 44.18
CA ALA A 52 6.05 -19.04 43.19
C ALA A 52 6.73 -18.78 41.83
N LEU A 53 7.45 -19.79 41.34
CA LEU A 53 8.00 -19.97 39.98
C LEU A 53 7.89 -18.76 39.03
N ARG A 54 8.64 -17.68 39.30
CA ARG A 54 8.82 -16.61 38.32
C ARG A 54 9.60 -17.20 37.15
N GLN A 55 8.97 -17.30 35.98
CA GLN A 55 9.64 -17.80 34.80
C GLN A 55 10.44 -16.68 34.16
N ASP A 56 11.76 -16.74 34.34
CA ASP A 56 12.70 -15.82 33.70
C ASP A 56 12.73 -16.08 32.19
N ILE A 57 12.71 -15.01 31.39
CA ILE A 57 12.73 -15.11 29.92
C ILE A 57 13.97 -15.86 29.42
N ALA A 58 15.09 -15.75 30.13
CA ALA A 58 16.32 -16.47 29.82
C ALA A 58 16.24 -17.98 30.05
N ARG A 59 15.23 -18.47 30.79
CA ARG A 59 14.96 -19.90 30.97
C ARG A 59 13.93 -20.42 29.98
N LEU A 60 13.09 -19.54 29.44
CA LEU A 60 12.03 -19.89 28.51
C LEU A 60 12.43 -19.78 27.05
N THR A 61 13.54 -19.09 26.78
CA THR A 61 14.05 -18.86 25.44
C THR A 61 15.54 -19.15 25.39
N ASN A 62 16.06 -19.40 24.19
CA ASN A 62 17.50 -19.58 23.97
C ASN A 62 18.21 -18.24 23.70
N GLY A 63 17.72 -17.14 24.27
CA GLY A 63 18.31 -15.82 24.06
C GLY A 63 19.55 -15.57 24.91
N GLU A 64 20.35 -14.62 24.45
CA GLU A 64 21.62 -14.21 25.06
C GLU A 64 21.59 -12.75 25.51
N THR A 65 22.52 -12.38 26.40
CA THR A 65 22.69 -11.00 26.84
C THR A 65 23.92 -10.40 26.16
N LEU A 66 23.69 -9.43 25.27
CA LEU A 66 24.75 -8.68 24.60
C LEU A 66 25.17 -7.49 25.47
N LYS A 67 26.46 -7.16 25.46
CA LYS A 67 27.01 -6.02 26.20
C LYS A 67 27.42 -4.92 25.23
N THR A 68 27.08 -3.69 25.58
CA THR A 68 27.48 -2.47 24.89
C THR A 68 28.12 -1.52 25.91
N VAL A 69 28.62 -0.38 25.42
CA VAL A 69 29.11 0.69 26.29
C VAL A 69 28.00 1.34 27.15
N ALA A 70 26.73 1.19 26.76
CA ALA A 70 25.58 1.76 27.47
C ALA A 70 24.88 0.76 28.41
N GLY A 71 25.36 -0.49 28.51
CA GLY A 71 24.77 -1.53 29.35
C GLY A 71 24.57 -2.84 28.61
N SER A 72 23.51 -3.56 28.93
CA SER A 72 23.23 -4.86 28.32
C SER A 72 21.83 -4.92 27.73
N VAL A 73 21.68 -5.66 26.64
CA VAL A 73 20.38 -5.94 26.01
C VAL A 73 20.19 -7.45 25.86
N TYR A 74 18.96 -7.92 26.08
CA TYR A 74 18.60 -9.32 25.86
C TYR A 74 18.14 -9.53 24.41
N VAL A 75 18.63 -10.60 23.78
CA VAL A 75 18.37 -10.90 22.37
C VAL A 75 18.01 -12.37 22.23
N VAL A 76 16.86 -12.65 21.62
CA VAL A 76 16.47 -14.00 21.19
C VAL A 76 16.81 -14.14 19.72
N MET A 77 17.50 -15.22 19.35
CA MET A 77 17.84 -15.51 17.96
C MET A 77 17.31 -16.88 17.56
N GLU A 78 16.74 -16.93 16.37
CA GLU A 78 16.30 -18.15 15.73
C GLU A 78 16.82 -18.17 14.29
N SER A 79 17.29 -19.33 13.85
CA SER A 79 17.70 -19.56 12.47
C SER A 79 16.75 -20.54 11.82
N LEU A 80 16.23 -20.16 10.67
CA LEU A 80 15.34 -20.94 9.84
C LEU A 80 16.04 -21.26 8.52
N PRO A 81 15.82 -22.43 7.94
CA PRO A 81 16.27 -22.68 6.59
C PRO A 81 15.51 -21.75 5.63
N GLY A 82 16.14 -21.32 4.54
CA GLY A 82 15.52 -20.46 3.51
C GLY A 82 14.29 -21.10 2.85
N GLU A 83 14.26 -22.44 2.81
CA GLU A 83 13.11 -23.25 2.38
C GLU A 83 11.93 -23.26 3.39
N HIS A 84 12.07 -22.63 4.56
CA HIS A 84 10.97 -22.50 5.50
C HIS A 84 9.77 -21.84 4.82
N ILE A 85 8.62 -22.50 4.90
CA ILE A 85 7.39 -22.05 4.25
C ILE A 85 6.61 -21.14 5.20
N GLN A 86 6.34 -19.91 4.74
CA GLN A 86 5.47 -18.94 5.40
C GLN A 86 4.28 -18.63 4.48
N GLY A 87 3.13 -19.26 4.79
CA GLY A 87 1.95 -19.24 3.92
C GLY A 87 2.10 -20.29 2.83
N HIS A 88 2.12 -19.87 1.56
CA HIS A 88 2.35 -20.76 0.42
C HIS A 88 3.70 -20.54 -0.28
N LEU A 89 4.60 -19.75 0.31
CA LEU A 89 5.90 -19.37 -0.25
C LEU A 89 7.02 -19.72 0.72
N ALA A 90 8.19 -20.03 0.16
CA ALA A 90 9.43 -20.15 0.94
C ALA A 90 10.00 -18.76 1.24
N LEU A 91 10.73 -18.59 2.34
CA LEU A 91 11.41 -17.33 2.61
C LEU A 91 12.42 -17.00 1.49
N ALA A 92 13.17 -17.99 1.01
CA ALA A 92 14.16 -17.84 -0.05
C ALA A 92 13.56 -17.44 -1.42
N ASP A 93 12.23 -17.51 -1.60
CA ASP A 93 11.58 -16.93 -2.78
C ASP A 93 11.82 -15.41 -2.89
N TRP A 94 12.23 -14.75 -1.80
CA TRP A 94 12.70 -13.36 -1.80
C TRP A 94 13.76 -13.10 -2.88
N PHE A 95 14.68 -14.04 -3.09
CA PHE A 95 15.75 -13.90 -4.08
C PHE A 95 15.30 -14.10 -5.53
N ALA A 96 14.07 -14.59 -5.75
CA ALA A 96 13.47 -14.68 -7.07
C ALA A 96 12.72 -13.40 -7.47
N ALA A 97 12.52 -12.46 -6.54
CA ALA A 97 11.93 -11.16 -6.85
C ALA A 97 12.90 -10.32 -7.68
N ASP A 98 12.39 -9.64 -8.70
CA ASP A 98 13.19 -8.70 -9.49
C ASP A 98 13.44 -7.41 -8.67
N PRO A 99 14.70 -7.01 -8.43
CA PRO A 99 15.02 -5.76 -7.75
C PRO A 99 14.43 -4.52 -8.43
N HIS A 100 14.28 -4.55 -9.76
CA HIS A 100 13.63 -3.47 -10.51
C HIS A 100 12.20 -3.24 -10.03
N TRP A 101 11.39 -4.31 -9.96
CA TRP A 101 10.00 -4.21 -9.51
C TRP A 101 9.90 -3.81 -8.04
N LEU A 102 10.79 -4.33 -7.18
CA LEU A 102 10.85 -3.94 -5.78
C LEU A 102 11.15 -2.45 -5.59
N ALA A 103 12.02 -1.85 -6.42
CA ALA A 103 12.28 -0.40 -6.38
C ALA A 103 11.05 0.43 -6.76
N HIS A 104 10.26 -0.02 -7.73
CA HIS A 104 8.99 0.62 -8.09
C HIS A 104 7.96 0.57 -6.95
N LEU A 105 7.91 -0.55 -6.22
CA LEU A 105 7.08 -0.72 -5.02
C LEU A 105 7.54 0.17 -3.87
N ALA A 106 8.86 0.30 -3.68
CA ALA A 106 9.48 1.13 -2.64
C ALA A 106 9.32 2.64 -2.91
N GLU A 107 9.09 3.02 -4.17
CA GLU A 107 9.17 4.40 -4.67
C GLU A 107 10.57 5.00 -4.48
N ASN A 108 11.59 4.16 -4.57
CA ASN A 108 12.98 4.55 -4.38
C ASN A 108 13.88 3.71 -5.29
N ALA A 109 14.48 4.35 -6.29
CA ALA A 109 15.37 3.69 -7.26
C ALA A 109 16.60 3.07 -6.60
N ALA A 110 17.11 3.66 -5.52
CA ALA A 110 18.27 3.13 -4.79
C ALA A 110 18.00 1.76 -4.18
N PHE A 111 16.74 1.33 -4.04
CA PHE A 111 16.43 -0.01 -3.57
C PHE A 111 16.94 -1.10 -4.53
N ALA A 112 16.96 -0.84 -5.85
CA ALA A 112 17.45 -1.79 -6.85
C ALA A 112 18.99 -1.92 -6.85
N ASP A 113 19.70 -0.92 -6.32
CA ASP A 113 21.16 -0.89 -6.30
C ASP A 113 21.75 -1.74 -5.16
N HIS A 114 20.91 -2.19 -4.22
CA HIS A 114 21.33 -2.98 -3.07
C HIS A 114 21.01 -4.48 -3.27
N PRO A 115 21.92 -5.39 -2.90
CA PRO A 115 21.65 -6.82 -2.91
C PRO A 115 20.45 -7.18 -2.03
N LEU A 116 19.63 -8.14 -2.47
CA LEU A 116 18.45 -8.60 -1.72
C LEU A 116 18.84 -9.29 -0.41
N GLU A 117 20.06 -9.83 -0.32
CA GLU A 117 20.69 -10.39 0.88
C GLU A 117 20.87 -9.33 1.98
N ASN A 118 20.95 -8.05 1.59
CA ASN A 118 21.12 -6.96 2.51
C ASN A 118 19.79 -6.42 3.06
N ALA A 119 18.66 -7.00 2.67
CA ALA A 119 17.36 -6.63 3.20
C ALA A 119 17.21 -7.03 4.67
N ILE A 120 16.73 -6.08 5.47
CA ILE A 120 16.35 -6.25 6.88
C ILE A 120 14.84 -6.02 6.99
N PHE A 121 14.13 -7.05 7.42
CA PHE A 121 12.72 -7.02 7.74
C PHE A 121 12.54 -6.56 9.18
N LEU A 122 11.96 -5.40 9.42
CA LEU A 122 11.89 -4.78 10.75
C LEU A 122 10.44 -4.60 11.19
N ASP A 123 10.17 -5.06 12.42
CA ASP A 123 8.91 -4.88 13.12
C ASP A 123 9.16 -4.55 14.60
N THR A 124 8.28 -3.76 15.23
CA THR A 124 8.43 -3.36 16.63
C THR A 124 7.17 -3.57 17.46
N GLU A 125 7.38 -3.95 18.73
CA GLU A 125 6.32 -3.91 19.73
C GLU A 125 6.55 -2.78 20.70
N THR A 126 5.47 -2.05 20.99
CA THR A 126 5.56 -0.77 21.68
C THR A 126 4.74 -0.73 22.96
N THR A 127 5.13 0.12 23.90
CA THR A 127 4.35 0.33 25.13
C THR A 127 3.12 1.22 24.91
N GLY A 128 2.89 1.70 23.68
CA GLY A 128 1.86 2.66 23.35
C GLY A 128 2.07 3.33 21.98
N LEU A 129 1.27 4.36 21.70
CA LEU A 129 1.28 5.10 20.43
C LEU A 129 1.65 6.58 20.59
N ASP A 130 2.09 6.99 21.77
CA ASP A 130 2.48 8.37 22.06
C ASP A 130 4.00 8.59 21.90
N GLY A 131 4.44 9.85 21.91
CA GLY A 131 5.85 10.19 21.75
C GLY A 131 6.76 9.68 22.89
N SER A 132 6.20 9.27 24.03
CA SER A 132 6.94 8.69 25.16
C SER A 132 7.09 7.17 25.09
N SER A 133 6.43 6.53 24.12
CA SER A 133 6.42 5.07 24.02
C SER A 133 7.83 4.51 23.79
N LEU A 134 8.09 3.33 24.37
CA LEU A 134 9.29 2.55 24.13
C LEU A 134 8.99 1.50 23.07
N ALA A 135 9.96 1.21 22.20
CA ALA A 135 9.98 -0.05 21.47
C ALA A 135 10.56 -1.10 22.42
N PHE A 136 9.71 -1.76 23.20
CA PHE A 136 10.21 -2.75 24.16
C PHE A 136 10.67 -4.03 23.49
N MET A 137 10.27 -4.22 22.23
CA MET A 137 10.77 -5.28 21.38
C MET A 137 11.04 -4.72 19.98
N VAL A 138 12.20 -5.09 19.43
CA VAL A 138 12.55 -4.79 18.03
C VAL A 138 12.98 -6.10 17.41
N GLY A 139 12.24 -6.56 16.42
CA GLY A 139 12.56 -7.75 15.68
C GLY A 139 13.16 -7.40 14.31
N LEU A 140 14.24 -8.08 13.97
CA LEU A 140 14.92 -8.01 12.68
C LEU A 140 14.94 -9.40 12.04
N GLY A 141 14.47 -9.51 10.80
CA GLY A 141 14.66 -10.67 9.94
C GLY A 141 15.66 -10.36 8.84
N TYR A 142 16.62 -11.25 8.57
CA TYR A 142 17.57 -11.09 7.47
C TYR A 142 18.18 -12.43 7.07
N PHE A 143 18.73 -12.49 5.87
CA PHE A 143 19.43 -13.68 5.41
C PHE A 143 20.92 -13.63 5.79
N GLU A 144 21.44 -14.77 6.26
CA GLU A 144 22.88 -15.04 6.32
C GLU A 144 23.21 -15.98 5.15
N GLY A 145 23.75 -15.41 4.07
CA GLY A 145 23.81 -16.11 2.78
C GLY A 145 22.43 -16.13 2.10
N ARG A 146 22.08 -17.24 1.43
CA ARG A 146 20.75 -17.43 0.81
C ARG A 146 19.94 -18.58 1.40
N ASP A 147 20.58 -19.44 2.18
CA ASP A 147 20.00 -20.69 2.67
C ASP A 147 19.53 -20.60 4.13
N GLN A 148 19.84 -19.51 4.82
CA GLN A 148 19.52 -19.33 6.23
C GLN A 148 18.90 -17.95 6.47
N PHE A 149 17.71 -17.94 7.06
CA PHE A 149 17.02 -16.74 7.51
C PHE A 149 17.10 -16.64 9.02
N VAL A 150 17.63 -15.52 9.52
CA VAL A 150 17.80 -15.25 10.94
C VAL A 150 16.73 -14.28 11.40
N VAL A 151 15.99 -14.65 12.44
CA VAL A 151 15.14 -13.75 13.21
C VAL A 151 15.90 -13.39 14.49
N ARG A 152 16.18 -12.09 14.66
CA ARG A 152 16.82 -11.52 15.84
C ARG A 152 15.85 -10.58 16.54
N GLN A 153 15.50 -10.89 17.77
CA GLN A 153 14.53 -10.15 18.56
C GLN A 153 15.19 -9.54 19.79
N TYR A 154 15.39 -8.23 19.76
CA TYR A 154 15.80 -7.49 20.95
C TYR A 154 14.60 -7.32 21.86
N PHE A 155 14.76 -7.62 23.14
CA PHE A 155 13.69 -7.53 24.13
C PHE A 155 14.20 -6.80 25.38
N LEU A 156 13.52 -5.72 25.75
CA LEU A 156 13.82 -4.99 26.97
C LEU A 156 13.28 -5.75 28.17
N ARG A 157 14.13 -6.42 28.93
CA ARG A 157 13.72 -7.03 30.21
C ARG A 157 13.33 -5.95 31.22
N ASN A 158 13.90 -4.78 31.06
CA ASN A 158 13.53 -3.57 31.77
C ASN A 158 13.83 -2.34 30.89
N PRO A 159 13.12 -1.22 31.09
CA PRO A 159 13.30 -0.02 30.27
C PRO A 159 14.73 0.55 30.23
N ALA A 160 15.58 0.29 31.23
CA ALA A 160 16.94 0.82 31.26
C ALA A 160 17.89 0.12 30.26
N GLU A 161 17.45 -0.96 29.62
CA GLU A 161 18.22 -1.67 28.58
C GLU A 161 18.10 -1.01 27.19
N GLU A 162 17.27 0.04 27.05
CA GLU A 162 16.98 0.65 25.75
C GLU A 162 18.20 1.24 25.05
N ASP A 163 19.04 2.01 25.76
CA ASP A 163 20.23 2.62 25.14
C ASP A 163 21.17 1.55 24.58
N ALA A 164 21.33 0.44 25.30
CA ALA A 164 22.12 -0.71 24.83
C ALA A 164 21.49 -1.37 23.59
N MET A 165 20.16 -1.49 23.55
CA MET A 165 19.45 -1.98 22.37
C MET A 165 19.66 -1.06 21.16
N LEU A 166 19.47 0.24 21.33
CA LEU A 166 19.59 1.22 20.25
C LEU A 166 21.01 1.24 19.67
N LEU A 167 22.05 1.22 20.51
CA LEU A 167 23.43 1.13 20.02
C LEU A 167 23.66 -0.12 19.17
N HIS A 168 23.19 -1.28 19.62
CA HIS A 168 23.35 -2.51 18.86
C HIS A 168 22.51 -2.52 17.57
N LEU A 169 21.34 -1.88 17.57
CA LEU A 169 20.55 -1.68 16.36
C LEU A 169 21.31 -0.81 15.34
N ALA A 170 21.95 0.28 15.77
CA ALA A 170 22.75 1.13 14.90
C ALA A 170 23.95 0.38 14.30
N GLU A 171 24.58 -0.52 15.06
CA GLU A 171 25.66 -1.40 14.58
C GLU A 171 25.16 -2.45 13.58
N THR A 172 23.93 -2.93 13.74
CA THR A 172 23.34 -3.95 12.85
C THR A 172 22.81 -3.35 11.55
N LEU A 173 22.21 -2.15 11.62
CA LEU A 173 21.60 -1.44 10.50
C LEU A 173 22.67 -0.62 9.76
N THR A 174 23.61 -1.29 9.11
CA THR A 174 24.69 -0.61 8.39
C THR A 174 24.18 0.09 7.12
N PRO A 175 24.88 1.12 6.59
CA PRO A 175 24.45 1.89 5.43
C PRO A 175 24.21 1.09 4.13
N ASP A 176 24.78 -0.11 4.01
CA ASP A 176 24.61 -1.03 2.89
C ASP A 176 23.33 -1.89 2.99
N ARG A 177 22.57 -1.78 4.09
CA ARG A 177 21.29 -2.46 4.30
C ARG A 177 20.12 -1.75 3.61
N THR A 178 19.10 -2.52 3.30
CA THR A 178 17.77 -1.99 2.94
C THR A 178 16.76 -2.40 4.00
N LEU A 179 15.75 -1.56 4.22
CA LEU A 179 14.68 -1.82 5.17
C LEU A 179 13.43 -2.30 4.44
N VAL A 180 12.81 -3.34 4.98
CA VAL A 180 11.47 -3.77 4.60
C VAL A 180 10.60 -3.77 5.85
N THR A 181 9.48 -3.05 5.83
CA THR A 181 8.57 -2.99 6.98
C THR A 181 7.11 -3.06 6.54
N PHE A 182 6.21 -3.33 7.47
CA PHE A 182 4.78 -3.22 7.25
C PHE A 182 4.25 -2.00 7.98
N ASN A 183 3.93 -0.92 7.26
CA ASN A 183 3.49 0.37 7.83
C ASN A 183 4.55 1.12 8.64
N GLY A 184 5.82 0.71 8.58
CA GLY A 184 6.86 1.28 9.45
C GLY A 184 7.23 2.74 9.13
N ARG A 185 6.92 3.26 7.94
CA ARG A 185 7.15 4.69 7.63
C ARG A 185 6.34 5.60 8.55
N GLY A 186 5.15 5.16 8.95
CA GLY A 186 4.25 5.88 9.83
C GLY A 186 4.43 5.56 11.32
N PHE A 187 5.05 4.41 11.63
CA PHE A 187 5.04 3.83 12.97
C PHE A 187 6.46 3.45 13.42
N ASP A 188 6.95 2.26 13.07
CA ASP A 188 8.21 1.69 13.59
C ASP A 188 9.42 2.61 13.40
N LEU A 189 9.65 3.08 12.16
CA LEU A 189 10.81 3.90 11.84
C LEU A 189 10.70 5.29 12.47
N ARG A 190 9.48 5.83 12.60
CA ARG A 190 9.25 7.10 13.30
C ARG A 190 9.54 6.98 14.78
N LEU A 191 9.08 5.91 15.41
CA LEU A 191 9.35 5.62 16.82
C LEU A 191 10.85 5.48 17.04
N LEU A 192 11.52 4.58 16.32
CA LEU A 192 12.95 4.33 16.48
C LEU A 192 13.78 5.58 16.19
N THR A 193 13.45 6.36 15.16
CA THR A 193 14.14 7.65 14.89
C THR A 193 14.03 8.59 16.08
N HIS A 194 12.86 8.67 16.72
CA HIS A 194 12.69 9.47 17.93
C HIS A 194 13.47 8.91 19.11
N ARG A 195 13.49 7.58 19.30
CA ARG A 195 14.27 6.92 20.37
C ARG A 195 15.78 7.15 20.21
N PHE A 196 16.31 7.03 19.00
CA PHE A 196 17.72 7.36 18.69
C PHE A 196 18.05 8.81 19.07
N ALA A 197 17.18 9.76 18.71
CA ALA A 197 17.37 11.17 19.04
C ALA A 197 17.34 11.43 20.57
N LEU A 198 16.44 10.78 21.30
CA LEU A 198 16.36 10.90 22.77
C LEU A 198 17.58 10.31 23.48
N ALA A 199 18.13 9.21 22.95
CA ALA A 199 19.35 8.58 23.45
C ALA A 199 20.63 9.35 23.07
N GLY A 200 20.53 10.41 22.26
CA GLY A 200 21.68 11.18 21.78
C GLY A 200 22.55 10.40 20.77
N ILE A 201 21.98 9.39 20.11
CA ILE A 201 22.66 8.58 19.10
C ILE A 201 22.41 9.20 17.73
N ASP A 202 23.46 9.68 17.06
CA ASP A 202 23.39 10.24 15.71
C ASP A 202 23.24 9.14 14.66
N TYR A 203 22.01 8.63 14.52
CA TYR A 203 21.67 7.59 13.57
C TYR A 203 20.33 7.86 12.89
N HIS A 204 20.31 7.78 11.56
CA HIS A 204 19.21 8.23 10.72
C HIS A 204 18.68 7.10 9.83
N LEU A 205 17.67 6.39 10.33
CA LEU A 205 17.01 5.27 9.63
C LEU A 205 16.46 5.66 8.25
N ASN A 206 16.04 6.91 8.07
CA ASN A 206 15.50 7.43 6.82
C ASN A 206 16.53 7.53 5.68
N ARG A 207 17.82 7.31 5.96
CA ARG A 207 18.87 7.26 4.94
C ARG A 207 18.97 5.90 4.25
N LEU A 208 18.43 4.83 4.86
CA LEU A 208 18.40 3.51 4.26
C LEU A 208 17.29 3.44 3.20
N PRO A 209 17.53 2.80 2.04
CA PRO A 209 16.44 2.48 1.12
C PRO A 209 15.37 1.67 1.83
N HIS A 210 14.10 2.03 1.62
CA HIS A 210 12.99 1.50 2.42
C HIS A 210 11.80 1.10 1.56
N LEU A 211 11.41 -0.17 1.65
CA LEU A 211 10.15 -0.71 1.15
C LEU A 211 9.16 -0.84 2.30
N ASP A 212 8.18 0.07 2.35
CA ASP A 212 6.99 -0.11 3.19
C ASP A 212 5.95 -0.91 2.40
N LEU A 213 5.58 -2.09 2.90
CA LEU A 213 4.69 -3.02 2.20
C LEU A 213 3.21 -2.60 2.24
N LEU A 214 2.80 -1.71 3.15
CA LEU A 214 1.40 -1.36 3.30
C LEU A 214 0.85 -0.46 2.18
N PRO A 215 1.53 0.64 1.75
CA PRO A 215 1.10 1.43 0.61
C PRO A 215 0.88 0.62 -0.68
N PRO A 216 1.83 -0.24 -1.15
CA PRO A 216 1.62 -1.04 -2.34
C PRO A 216 0.50 -2.07 -2.16
N ALA A 217 0.42 -2.74 -1.00
CA ALA A 217 -0.68 -3.67 -0.70
C ALA A 217 -2.06 -3.00 -0.78
N ARG A 218 -2.20 -1.78 -0.28
CA ARG A 218 -3.46 -1.01 -0.37
C ARG A 218 -3.80 -0.58 -1.78
N ARG A 219 -2.81 -0.22 -2.60
CA ARG A 219 -3.05 0.16 -4.00
C ARG A 219 -3.60 -1.04 -4.78
N LEU A 220 -3.03 -2.21 -4.52
CA LEU A 220 -3.36 -3.43 -5.25
C LEU A 220 -4.68 -4.06 -4.78
N TRP A 221 -4.82 -4.33 -3.48
CA TRP A 221 -5.84 -5.27 -2.99
C TRP A 221 -7.04 -4.64 -2.27
N ARG A 222 -7.01 -3.33 -1.99
CA ARG A 222 -8.09 -2.64 -1.24
C ARG A 222 -9.48 -2.78 -1.86
N ARG A 223 -9.57 -3.01 -3.18
CA ARG A 223 -10.86 -3.15 -3.87
C ARG A 223 -11.61 -4.43 -3.50
N ARG A 224 -10.90 -5.50 -3.12
CA ARG A 224 -11.54 -6.80 -2.83
C ARG A 224 -11.35 -7.30 -1.40
N LEU A 225 -10.37 -6.79 -0.66
CA LEU A 225 -10.13 -7.24 0.71
C LEU A 225 -10.95 -6.44 1.74
N PRO A 226 -11.40 -7.07 2.85
CA PRO A 226 -12.12 -6.39 3.92
C PRO A 226 -11.23 -5.34 4.63
N SER A 227 -9.93 -5.59 4.68
CA SER A 227 -8.91 -4.65 5.13
C SER A 227 -7.55 -4.99 4.51
N CYS A 228 -6.58 -4.10 4.66
CA CYS A 228 -5.18 -4.39 4.35
C CYS A 228 -4.34 -4.36 5.63
N SER A 229 -4.83 -4.93 6.73
CA SER A 229 -3.96 -5.28 7.87
C SER A 229 -3.09 -6.48 7.50
N LEU A 230 -1.96 -6.67 8.18
CA LEU A 230 -1.07 -7.80 7.91
C LEU A 230 -1.82 -9.13 8.05
N GLY A 231 -2.56 -9.34 9.15
CA GLY A 231 -3.40 -10.52 9.33
C GLY A 231 -4.45 -10.76 8.22
N SER A 232 -5.01 -9.69 7.63
CA SER A 232 -5.95 -9.85 6.51
C SER A 232 -5.23 -10.25 5.22
N LEU A 233 -4.00 -9.78 5.02
CA LEU A 233 -3.16 -10.12 3.86
C LEU A 233 -2.60 -11.54 4.01
N GLU A 234 -2.20 -11.94 5.20
CA GLU A 234 -1.81 -13.31 5.52
C GLU A 234 -2.90 -14.30 5.10
N ASP A 235 -4.12 -14.10 5.57
CA ASP A 235 -5.24 -14.98 5.26
C ASP A 235 -5.60 -14.97 3.76
N HIS A 236 -5.84 -13.78 3.18
CA HIS A 236 -6.43 -13.68 1.84
C HIS A 236 -5.44 -13.67 0.68
N ILE A 237 -4.16 -13.41 0.95
CA ILE A 237 -3.09 -13.31 -0.06
C ILE A 237 -2.05 -14.40 0.13
N LEU A 238 -1.60 -14.65 1.36
CA LEU A 238 -0.58 -15.67 1.64
C LEU A 238 -1.18 -17.04 1.96
N GLY A 239 -2.48 -17.13 2.22
CA GLY A 239 -3.13 -18.38 2.65
C GLY A 239 -2.66 -18.85 4.02
N LEU A 240 -2.25 -17.92 4.88
CA LEU A 240 -1.67 -18.18 6.18
C LEU A 240 -2.71 -18.04 7.30
N ALA A 241 -2.81 -19.08 8.13
CA ALA A 241 -3.55 -19.04 9.38
C ALA A 241 -2.57 -19.11 10.56
N ARG A 242 -2.55 -18.07 11.40
CA ARG A 242 -1.71 -18.05 12.60
C ARG A 242 -2.21 -19.07 13.63
N SER A 243 -1.28 -19.62 14.42
CA SER A 243 -1.59 -20.54 15.51
C SER A 243 -2.34 -19.85 16.65
N HIS A 244 -2.89 -20.65 17.58
CA HIS A 244 -3.54 -20.16 18.80
C HIS A 244 -2.56 -19.47 19.78
N GLU A 245 -1.25 -19.57 19.54
CA GLU A 245 -0.23 -18.93 20.35
C GLU A 245 -0.18 -17.41 20.09
N ASP A 246 -0.71 -16.96 18.95
CA ASP A 246 -0.75 -15.56 18.57
C ASP A 246 -1.56 -14.70 19.56
N VAL A 247 -1.18 -13.44 19.67
CA VAL A 247 -1.84 -12.45 20.53
C VAL A 247 -2.46 -11.34 19.70
N PRO A 248 -3.66 -10.86 20.07
CA PRO A 248 -4.17 -9.63 19.48
C PRO A 248 -3.22 -8.46 19.79
N GLY A 249 -2.69 -7.80 18.76
CA GLY A 249 -1.67 -6.75 18.94
C GLY A 249 -2.06 -5.61 19.90
N TRP A 250 -3.35 -5.33 20.09
CA TRP A 250 -3.81 -4.32 21.05
C TRP A 250 -3.60 -4.72 22.53
N GLN A 251 -3.39 -6.01 22.83
CA GLN A 251 -3.10 -6.53 24.17
C GLN A 251 -1.62 -6.45 24.53
N ILE A 252 -0.74 -6.43 23.52
CA ILE A 252 0.71 -6.53 23.67
C ILE A 252 1.28 -5.46 24.65
N PRO A 253 0.91 -4.17 24.58
CA PRO A 253 1.42 -3.17 25.53
C PRO A 253 1.08 -3.49 26.99
N GLN A 254 -0.13 -4.00 27.24
CA GLN A 254 -0.57 -4.37 28.59
C GLN A 254 0.17 -5.61 29.10
N MET A 255 0.42 -6.60 28.23
CA MET A 255 1.19 -7.78 28.59
C MET A 255 2.62 -7.42 29.00
N TYR A 256 3.27 -6.49 28.29
CA TYR A 256 4.60 -6.01 28.68
C TYR A 256 4.58 -5.25 30.01
N ALA A 257 3.58 -4.39 30.23
CA ALA A 257 3.45 -3.68 31.50
C ALA A 257 3.29 -4.65 32.68
N GLU A 258 2.55 -5.75 32.49
CA GLU A 258 2.41 -6.82 33.48
C GLU A 258 3.74 -7.54 33.71
N TYR A 259 4.46 -7.90 32.65
CA TYR A 259 5.79 -8.52 32.74
C TYR A 259 6.77 -7.67 33.56
N VAL A 260 6.84 -6.35 33.33
CA VAL A 260 7.76 -5.47 34.08
C VAL A 260 7.44 -5.47 35.58
N ARG A 261 6.16 -5.61 35.94
CA ARG A 261 5.67 -5.65 37.32
C ARG A 261 5.86 -7.01 37.99
N SER A 262 5.46 -8.09 37.31
CA SER A 262 5.43 -9.45 37.85
C SER A 262 6.79 -10.15 37.74
N ARG A 263 7.58 -9.78 36.73
CA ARG A 263 8.79 -10.48 36.26
C ARG A 263 8.52 -11.92 35.79
N ASP A 264 7.29 -12.23 35.42
CA ASP A 264 6.90 -13.50 34.81
C ASP A 264 6.83 -13.36 33.29
N ALA A 265 7.74 -14.03 32.57
CA ALA A 265 7.87 -13.93 31.13
C ALA A 265 6.98 -14.90 30.34
N THR A 266 6.13 -15.70 31.00
CA THR A 266 5.31 -16.73 30.34
C THR A 266 4.52 -16.17 29.15
N ASP A 267 3.86 -15.03 29.32
CA ASP A 267 3.08 -14.37 28.27
C ASP A 267 3.95 -13.69 27.19
N MET A 268 5.21 -13.38 27.50
CA MET A 268 6.14 -12.76 26.53
C MET A 268 6.53 -13.72 25.41
N LEU A 269 6.44 -15.04 25.61
CA LEU A 269 6.64 -16.02 24.54
C LEU A 269 5.66 -15.82 23.37
N ARG A 270 4.43 -15.42 23.68
CA ARG A 270 3.40 -15.16 22.66
C ARG A 270 3.66 -13.86 21.90
N VAL A 271 4.22 -12.86 22.58
CA VAL A 271 4.66 -11.60 21.95
C VAL A 271 5.87 -11.84 21.05
N LEU A 272 6.85 -12.64 21.51
CA LEU A 272 7.97 -13.08 20.68
C LEU A 272 7.48 -13.82 19.43
N TYR A 273 6.52 -14.73 19.58
CA TYR A 273 5.90 -15.44 18.47
C TYR A 273 5.20 -14.48 17.49
N HIS A 274 4.39 -13.52 17.98
CA HIS A 274 3.69 -12.54 17.14
C HIS A 274 4.65 -11.78 16.23
N ASN A 275 5.63 -11.10 16.83
CA ASN A 275 6.61 -10.31 16.08
C ASN A 275 7.43 -11.18 15.11
N ARG A 276 7.76 -12.42 15.48
CA ARG A 276 8.41 -13.37 14.57
C ARG A 276 7.52 -13.64 13.35
N GLN A 277 6.23 -13.94 13.55
CA GLN A 277 5.29 -14.18 12.46
C GLN A 277 5.15 -12.96 11.55
N ASP A 278 5.05 -11.76 12.13
CA ASP A 278 5.00 -10.50 11.37
C ASP A 278 6.23 -10.35 10.46
N ILE A 279 7.42 -10.62 10.99
CA ILE A 279 8.68 -10.60 10.23
C ILE A 279 8.66 -11.58 9.06
N LEU A 280 8.31 -12.85 9.32
CA LEU A 280 8.28 -13.86 8.25
C LEU A 280 7.25 -13.51 7.18
N SER A 281 6.06 -13.06 7.59
CA SER A 281 5.00 -12.67 6.68
C SER A 281 5.39 -11.48 5.81
N MET A 282 6.21 -10.54 6.30
CA MET A 282 6.74 -9.47 5.45
C MET A 282 7.62 -9.99 4.32
N VAL A 283 8.41 -11.05 4.54
CA VAL A 283 9.26 -11.66 3.50
C VAL A 283 8.40 -12.16 2.34
N THR A 284 7.45 -13.04 2.64
CA THR A 284 6.61 -13.67 1.60
C THR A 284 5.57 -12.71 1.02
N LEU A 285 5.11 -11.73 1.80
CA LEU A 285 4.29 -10.63 1.27
C LEU A 285 5.06 -9.76 0.27
N GLY A 286 6.33 -9.46 0.55
CA GLY A 286 7.20 -8.75 -0.38
C GLY A 286 7.37 -9.49 -1.70
N VAL A 287 7.58 -10.82 -1.65
CA VAL A 287 7.62 -11.69 -2.83
C VAL A 287 6.30 -11.62 -3.61
N GLN A 288 5.17 -11.83 -2.94
CA GLN A 288 3.87 -11.88 -3.58
C GLN A 288 3.49 -10.53 -4.22
N LEU A 289 3.83 -9.41 -3.55
CA LEU A 289 3.69 -8.07 -4.11
C LEU A 289 4.52 -7.90 -5.38
N SER A 290 5.80 -8.30 -5.34
CA SER A 290 6.70 -8.19 -6.49
C SER A 290 6.21 -9.02 -7.69
N ARG A 291 5.85 -10.29 -7.47
CA ARG A 291 5.29 -11.17 -8.52
C ARG A 291 4.01 -10.60 -9.13
N THR A 292 3.09 -10.13 -8.28
CA THR A 292 1.82 -9.57 -8.77
C THR A 292 2.04 -8.28 -9.55
N TYR A 293 2.99 -7.43 -9.11
CA TYR A 293 3.31 -6.20 -9.81
C TYR A 293 4.02 -6.45 -11.14
N ALA A 294 4.90 -7.44 -11.21
CA ALA A 294 5.65 -7.80 -12.42
C ALA A 294 4.79 -8.39 -13.55
N GLU A 295 3.59 -8.90 -13.24
CA GLU A 295 2.74 -9.60 -14.21
C GLU A 295 1.34 -8.95 -14.37
N PRO A 296 1.25 -7.69 -14.84
CA PRO A 296 0.00 -6.93 -14.96
C PRO A 296 -1.12 -7.62 -15.74
N ALA A 297 -0.75 -8.46 -16.71
CA ALA A 297 -1.67 -9.12 -17.62
C ALA A 297 -1.94 -10.59 -17.26
N ASN A 298 -1.43 -11.11 -16.13
CA ASN A 298 -1.60 -12.51 -15.76
C ASN A 298 -3.09 -12.83 -15.53
N PRO A 299 -3.69 -13.74 -16.32
CA PRO A 299 -5.12 -14.05 -16.22
C PRO A 299 -5.49 -14.80 -14.92
N LEU A 300 -4.51 -15.38 -14.22
CA LEU A 300 -4.72 -16.00 -12.90
C LEU A 300 -4.96 -14.95 -11.80
N LEU A 301 -4.59 -13.69 -12.03
CA LEU A 301 -4.88 -12.61 -11.10
C LEU A 301 -6.36 -12.21 -11.19
N PRO A 302 -7.03 -11.95 -10.05
CA PRO A 302 -8.37 -11.40 -10.04
C PRO A 302 -8.49 -10.14 -10.89
N VAL A 303 -9.62 -9.96 -11.60
CA VAL A 303 -9.87 -8.78 -12.43
C VAL A 303 -9.70 -7.47 -11.63
N SER A 304 -10.11 -7.47 -10.36
CA SER A 304 -9.92 -6.31 -9.46
C SER A 304 -8.46 -5.93 -9.27
N ASP A 305 -7.57 -6.92 -9.23
CA ASP A 305 -6.14 -6.74 -8.96
C ASP A 305 -5.46 -6.23 -10.25
N ARG A 306 -5.80 -6.80 -11.41
CA ARG A 306 -5.36 -6.30 -12.73
C ARG A 306 -5.83 -4.87 -13.00
N LEU A 307 -7.08 -4.53 -12.67
CA LEU A 307 -7.57 -3.16 -12.78
C LEU A 307 -6.84 -2.20 -11.81
N SER A 308 -6.52 -2.64 -10.60
CA SER A 308 -5.68 -1.86 -9.67
C SER A 308 -4.26 -1.65 -10.22
N LEU A 309 -3.65 -2.67 -10.83
CA LEU A 309 -2.35 -2.57 -11.50
C LEU A 309 -2.41 -1.58 -12.67
N ALA A 310 -3.42 -1.69 -13.53
CA ALA A 310 -3.60 -0.79 -14.67
C ALA A 310 -3.63 0.69 -14.25
N ARG A 311 -4.38 1.00 -13.18
CA ARG A 311 -4.42 2.34 -12.58
C ARG A 311 -3.10 2.77 -12.00
N TRP A 312 -2.40 1.86 -11.33
CA TRP A 312 -1.12 2.15 -10.73
C TRP A 312 -0.07 2.44 -11.80
N PHE A 313 0.04 1.61 -12.83
CA PHE A 313 0.93 1.85 -13.97
C PHE A 313 0.58 3.15 -14.72
N THR A 314 -0.71 3.45 -14.89
CA THR A 314 -1.17 4.75 -15.44
C THR A 314 -0.67 5.93 -14.61
N SER A 315 -0.70 5.83 -13.28
CA SER A 315 -0.21 6.89 -12.38
C SER A 315 1.31 7.05 -12.36
N ARG A 316 2.05 6.09 -12.94
CA ARG A 316 3.51 6.09 -13.07
C ARG A 316 3.97 6.30 -14.53
N ASP A 317 3.04 6.58 -15.44
CA ASP A 317 3.28 6.68 -16.89
C ASP A 317 3.97 5.46 -17.51
N MET A 318 3.75 4.28 -16.92
CA MET A 318 4.17 2.98 -17.44
C MET A 318 3.10 2.47 -18.41
N VAL A 319 3.07 3.08 -19.59
CA VAL A 319 1.98 2.93 -20.56
C VAL A 319 1.83 1.48 -21.06
N PRO A 320 2.90 0.77 -21.48
CA PRO A 320 2.77 -0.61 -21.97
C PRO A 320 2.14 -1.55 -20.95
N GLU A 321 2.59 -1.47 -19.69
CA GLU A 321 2.09 -2.29 -18.58
C GLU A 321 0.64 -1.94 -18.23
N ALA A 322 0.29 -0.64 -18.25
CA ALA A 322 -1.07 -0.19 -18.01
C ALA A 322 -2.04 -0.71 -19.09
N LEU A 323 -1.67 -0.60 -20.36
CA LEU A 323 -2.49 -1.08 -21.48
C LEU A 323 -2.67 -2.61 -21.41
N ALA A 324 -1.59 -3.36 -21.12
CA ALA A 324 -1.66 -4.80 -20.98
C ALA A 324 -2.57 -5.23 -19.81
N ALA A 325 -2.49 -4.53 -18.67
CA ALA A 325 -3.35 -4.77 -17.52
C ALA A 325 -4.83 -4.45 -17.81
N PHE A 326 -5.12 -3.33 -18.47
CA PHE A 326 -6.48 -2.96 -18.84
C PHE A 326 -7.09 -3.95 -19.82
N ALA A 327 -6.35 -4.34 -20.86
CA ALA A 327 -6.80 -5.30 -21.85
C ALA A 327 -7.15 -6.65 -21.20
N SER A 328 -6.24 -7.13 -20.36
CA SER A 328 -6.42 -8.38 -19.61
C SER A 328 -7.64 -8.28 -18.67
N ALA A 329 -7.76 -7.21 -17.88
CA ALA A 329 -8.89 -7.01 -16.97
C ALA A 329 -10.26 -6.89 -17.68
N ALA A 330 -10.31 -6.17 -18.81
CA ALA A 330 -11.55 -5.98 -19.58
C ALA A 330 -12.03 -7.28 -20.24
N ALA A 331 -11.11 -8.15 -20.68
CA ALA A 331 -11.42 -9.43 -21.31
C ALA A 331 -12.14 -10.39 -20.35
N ASP A 332 -11.68 -10.45 -19.10
CA ASP A 332 -12.20 -11.40 -18.09
C ASP A 332 -13.24 -10.79 -17.14
N ALA A 333 -13.68 -9.55 -17.39
CA ALA A 333 -14.56 -8.84 -16.49
C ALA A 333 -15.90 -9.58 -16.28
N PRO A 334 -16.26 -9.95 -15.03
CA PRO A 334 -17.43 -10.78 -14.75
C PRO A 334 -18.78 -10.05 -14.90
N THR A 335 -18.77 -8.71 -14.97
CA THR A 335 -19.98 -7.90 -15.08
C THR A 335 -19.81 -6.80 -16.12
N ALA A 336 -20.94 -6.37 -16.72
CA ALA A 336 -20.96 -5.27 -17.67
C ALA A 336 -20.39 -3.97 -17.06
N ASP A 337 -20.73 -3.67 -15.80
CA ASP A 337 -20.23 -2.47 -15.10
C ASP A 337 -18.71 -2.48 -14.92
N LEU A 338 -18.14 -3.63 -14.53
CA LEU A 338 -16.69 -3.75 -14.35
C LEU A 338 -15.97 -3.75 -15.70
N ARG A 339 -16.57 -4.37 -16.74
CA ARG A 339 -16.04 -4.31 -18.11
C ARG A 339 -16.02 -2.86 -18.60
N TYR A 340 -17.12 -2.12 -18.41
CA TYR A 340 -17.21 -0.71 -18.75
C TYR A 340 -16.17 0.11 -17.99
N GLU A 341 -16.01 -0.09 -16.68
CA GLU A 341 -15.00 0.60 -15.85
C GLU A 341 -13.57 0.38 -16.40
N CYS A 342 -13.26 -0.83 -16.88
CA CYS A 342 -11.96 -1.13 -17.48
C CYS A 342 -11.79 -0.44 -18.84
N LEU A 343 -12.78 -0.57 -19.73
CA LEU A 343 -12.75 0.01 -21.07
C LEU A 343 -12.69 1.54 -21.04
N ASP A 344 -13.44 2.19 -20.15
CA ASP A 344 -13.49 3.65 -20.02
C ASP A 344 -12.10 4.23 -19.69
N GLN A 345 -11.44 3.67 -18.68
CA GLN A 345 -10.12 4.13 -18.26
C GLN A 345 -9.02 3.76 -19.25
N TRP A 346 -9.16 2.62 -19.93
CA TRP A 346 -8.26 2.23 -21.02
C TRP A 346 -8.36 3.21 -22.20
N ALA A 347 -9.58 3.52 -22.63
CA ALA A 347 -9.81 4.45 -23.73
C ALA A 347 -9.35 5.88 -23.37
N ASP A 348 -9.57 6.32 -22.13
CA ASP A 348 -9.05 7.61 -21.64
C ASP A 348 -7.51 7.65 -21.64
N LEU A 349 -6.84 6.54 -21.30
CA LEU A 349 -5.38 6.43 -21.39
C LEU A 349 -4.88 6.53 -22.84
N LEU A 350 -5.50 5.82 -23.78
CA LEU A 350 -5.16 5.89 -25.20
C LEU A 350 -5.37 7.30 -25.76
N LYS A 351 -6.49 7.93 -25.40
CA LYS A 351 -6.82 9.31 -25.79
C LYS A 351 -5.79 10.31 -25.27
N ARG A 352 -5.24 10.09 -24.06
CA ARG A 352 -4.17 10.94 -23.48
C ARG A 352 -2.90 10.95 -24.35
N PHE A 353 -2.64 9.87 -25.08
CA PHE A 353 -1.48 9.73 -25.98
C PHE A 353 -1.84 9.85 -27.46
N ASP A 354 -2.98 10.48 -27.79
CA ASP A 354 -3.44 10.70 -29.17
C ASP A 354 -3.81 9.43 -29.97
N ASN A 355 -3.76 8.25 -29.35
CA ASN A 355 -4.05 6.95 -29.97
C ASN A 355 -5.55 6.66 -30.10
N ARG A 356 -6.29 7.56 -30.76
CA ARG A 356 -7.76 7.46 -30.84
C ARG A 356 -8.26 6.36 -31.76
N SER A 357 -7.48 5.96 -32.76
CA SER A 357 -7.81 4.81 -33.62
C SER A 357 -7.89 3.52 -32.81
N GLU A 358 -6.99 3.33 -31.83
CA GLU A 358 -7.02 2.19 -30.91
C GLU A 358 -8.12 2.31 -29.84
N ALA A 359 -8.52 3.54 -29.48
CA ALA A 359 -9.61 3.78 -28.53
C ALA A 359 -11.01 3.53 -29.14
N LEU A 360 -11.16 3.67 -30.47
CA LEU A 360 -12.44 3.47 -31.17
C LEU A 360 -13.12 2.12 -30.86
N PRO A 361 -12.47 0.95 -31.02
CA PRO A 361 -13.09 -0.33 -30.70
C PRO A 361 -13.51 -0.43 -29.23
N LEU A 362 -12.77 0.22 -28.31
CA LEU A 362 -13.15 0.24 -26.89
C LEU A 362 -14.45 1.04 -26.67
N TRP A 363 -14.58 2.20 -27.31
CA TRP A 363 -15.82 2.97 -27.24
C TRP A 363 -17.00 2.24 -27.87
N GLN A 364 -16.78 1.51 -28.96
CA GLN A 364 -17.82 0.68 -29.59
C GLN A 364 -18.30 -0.41 -28.63
N ASP A 365 -17.36 -1.15 -28.02
CA ASP A 365 -17.66 -2.13 -26.99
C ASP A 365 -18.42 -1.52 -25.81
N MET A 366 -18.04 -0.32 -25.37
CA MET A 366 -18.75 0.40 -24.31
C MET A 366 -20.17 0.83 -24.71
N ALA A 367 -20.36 1.25 -25.97
CA ALA A 367 -21.68 1.61 -26.50
C ALA A 367 -22.63 0.41 -26.59
N ASP A 368 -22.08 -0.80 -26.78
CA ASP A 368 -22.83 -2.05 -26.79
C ASP A 368 -23.23 -2.50 -25.39
N LEU A 369 -22.44 -2.16 -24.35
CA LEU A 369 -22.80 -2.43 -22.96
C LEU A 369 -24.01 -1.61 -22.48
N LYS A 370 -24.37 -0.51 -23.17
CA LYS A 370 -25.53 0.34 -22.85
C LYS A 370 -25.55 0.77 -21.38
N ILE A 371 -24.42 1.22 -20.85
CA ILE A 371 -24.29 1.72 -19.46
C ILE A 371 -24.32 3.25 -19.40
N ASP A 372 -23.59 3.91 -20.30
CA ASP A 372 -23.44 5.37 -20.33
C ASP A 372 -23.49 5.87 -21.80
N PRO A 373 -24.03 7.06 -22.09
CA PRO A 373 -24.08 7.64 -23.43
C PRO A 373 -22.75 8.26 -23.91
N LYS A 374 -21.76 8.49 -23.02
CA LYS A 374 -20.41 8.98 -23.34
C LYS A 374 -19.78 8.30 -24.57
N PRO A 375 -19.85 6.96 -24.75
CA PRO A 375 -19.18 6.30 -25.86
C PRO A 375 -19.74 6.71 -27.23
N PHE A 376 -21.05 6.94 -27.36
CA PHE A 376 -21.63 7.44 -28.62
C PHE A 376 -21.08 8.81 -28.99
N GLU A 377 -20.87 9.66 -28.00
CA GLU A 377 -20.27 10.99 -28.23
C GLU A 377 -18.80 10.88 -28.63
N GLU A 378 -18.02 10.03 -27.98
CA GLU A 378 -16.60 9.84 -28.30
C GLU A 378 -16.38 9.19 -29.68
N ILE A 379 -17.21 8.20 -30.05
CA ILE A 379 -17.21 7.62 -31.41
C ILE A 379 -17.56 8.70 -32.45
N ALA A 380 -18.58 9.52 -32.18
CA ALA A 380 -18.94 10.61 -33.10
C ALA A 380 -17.81 11.65 -33.24
N LYS A 381 -17.11 11.99 -32.15
CA LYS A 381 -15.92 12.87 -32.20
C LYS A 381 -14.79 12.26 -33.01
N TYR A 382 -14.56 10.95 -32.90
CA TYR A 382 -13.56 10.26 -33.69
C TYR A 382 -13.85 10.39 -35.18
N TYR A 383 -15.04 10.00 -35.61
CA TYR A 383 -15.39 10.04 -37.03
C TYR A 383 -15.42 11.47 -37.58
N GLU A 384 -15.88 12.44 -36.79
CA GLU A 384 -15.93 13.83 -37.23
C GLU A 384 -14.55 14.48 -37.35
N TRP A 385 -13.67 14.29 -36.36
CA TRP A 385 -12.42 15.06 -36.26
C TRP A 385 -11.18 14.32 -36.75
N HIS A 386 -11.22 12.99 -36.79
CA HIS A 386 -10.06 12.17 -37.13
C HIS A 386 -10.25 11.39 -38.43
N ALA A 387 -11.44 10.86 -38.68
CA ALA A 387 -11.72 10.10 -39.91
C ALA A 387 -12.36 10.93 -41.04
N ASP A 388 -12.75 12.18 -40.75
CA ASP A 388 -13.54 13.04 -41.65
C ASP A 388 -14.79 12.37 -42.25
N ASP A 389 -15.39 11.43 -41.51
CA ASP A 389 -16.61 10.73 -41.88
C ASP A 389 -17.80 11.31 -41.11
N LEU A 390 -18.32 12.41 -41.63
CA LEU A 390 -19.48 13.08 -41.05
C LEU A 390 -20.75 12.21 -41.06
N SER A 391 -20.86 11.23 -41.96
CA SER A 391 -22.02 10.33 -42.00
C SER A 391 -22.00 9.39 -40.81
N SER A 392 -20.88 8.70 -40.59
CA SER A 392 -20.71 7.82 -39.42
C SER A 392 -20.83 8.59 -38.11
N ALA A 393 -20.28 9.81 -38.03
CA ALA A 393 -20.43 10.65 -36.85
C ALA A 393 -21.91 10.98 -36.53
N ARG A 394 -22.72 11.28 -37.56
CA ARG A 394 -24.15 11.54 -37.42
C ARG A 394 -24.88 10.27 -36.95
N ASP A 395 -24.60 9.14 -37.59
CA ASP A 395 -25.32 7.89 -37.34
C ASP A 395 -25.08 7.38 -35.90
N TRP A 396 -23.85 7.47 -35.39
CA TRP A 396 -23.54 7.16 -33.99
C TRP A 396 -24.20 8.14 -33.00
N THR A 397 -24.26 9.43 -33.34
CA THR A 397 -24.96 10.42 -32.49
C THR A 397 -26.45 10.12 -32.43
N ALA A 398 -27.08 9.83 -33.58
CA ALA A 398 -28.50 9.48 -33.66
C ALA A 398 -28.82 8.17 -32.92
N ALA A 399 -27.96 7.16 -33.02
CA ALA A 399 -28.11 5.92 -32.27
C ALA A 399 -28.05 6.15 -30.74
N GLY A 400 -27.16 7.04 -30.29
CA GLY A 400 -27.09 7.46 -28.88
C GLY A 400 -28.39 8.15 -28.42
N ILE A 401 -28.93 9.06 -29.23
CA ILE A 401 -30.20 9.75 -28.94
C ILE A 401 -31.34 8.73 -28.80
N ALA A 402 -31.51 7.85 -29.79
CA ALA A 402 -32.58 6.85 -29.77
C ALA A 402 -32.50 5.94 -28.53
N TRP A 403 -31.30 5.60 -28.09
CA TRP A 403 -31.12 4.81 -26.87
C TRP A 403 -31.43 5.62 -25.59
N VAL A 404 -30.96 6.86 -25.47
CA VAL A 404 -31.27 7.71 -24.30
C VAL A 404 -32.76 8.06 -24.24
N GLU A 405 -33.44 8.18 -25.38
CA GLU A 405 -34.89 8.41 -25.42
C GLU A 405 -35.68 7.30 -24.76
N SER A 406 -35.17 6.05 -24.78
CA SER A 406 -35.80 4.90 -24.12
C SER A 406 -35.64 4.91 -22.59
N TRP A 407 -34.81 5.79 -22.04
CA TRP A 407 -34.65 5.92 -20.59
C TRP A 407 -35.90 6.50 -19.93
N ARG A 408 -36.06 6.24 -18.62
CA ARG A 408 -37.10 6.89 -17.82
C ARG A 408 -36.89 8.41 -17.82
N GLN A 409 -37.99 9.17 -17.75
CA GLN A 409 -37.90 10.61 -17.61
C GLN A 409 -37.15 10.97 -16.33
N GLY A 410 -36.18 11.88 -16.45
CA GLY A 410 -35.32 12.29 -15.36
C GLY A 410 -34.20 13.23 -15.83
N PHE A 411 -33.47 13.78 -14.88
CA PHE A 411 -32.41 14.76 -15.13
C PHE A 411 -31.31 14.22 -16.05
N GLU A 412 -30.83 13.00 -15.80
CA GLU A 412 -29.76 12.37 -16.61
C GLU A 412 -30.18 12.19 -18.08
N ARG A 413 -31.44 11.81 -18.33
CA ARG A 413 -31.99 11.71 -19.69
C ARG A 413 -31.96 13.06 -20.39
N VAL A 414 -32.45 14.11 -19.74
CA VAL A 414 -32.49 15.47 -20.32
C VAL A 414 -31.09 15.96 -20.67
N ARG A 415 -30.15 15.83 -19.73
CA ARG A 415 -28.75 16.25 -19.92
C ARG A 415 -28.06 15.51 -21.07
N ALA A 416 -28.24 14.19 -21.15
CA ALA A 416 -27.65 13.39 -22.21
C ALA A 416 -28.25 13.73 -23.59
N LEU A 417 -29.58 13.90 -23.67
CA LEU A 417 -30.25 14.30 -24.91
C LEU A 417 -29.83 15.68 -25.38
N GLU A 418 -29.68 16.66 -24.49
CA GLU A 418 -29.23 18.00 -24.85
C GLU A 418 -27.86 17.97 -25.52
N THR A 419 -26.90 17.24 -24.92
CA THR A 419 -25.54 17.12 -25.45
C THR A 419 -25.52 16.45 -26.83
N LEU A 420 -26.22 15.34 -26.99
CA LEU A 420 -26.26 14.59 -28.24
C LEU A 420 -27.05 15.32 -29.34
N THR A 421 -28.17 15.96 -29.00
CA THR A 421 -28.99 16.72 -29.96
C THR A 421 -28.23 17.92 -30.52
N HIS A 422 -27.55 18.70 -29.66
CA HIS A 422 -26.69 19.79 -30.12
C HIS A 422 -25.57 19.31 -31.06
N ARG A 423 -25.00 18.13 -30.81
CA ARG A 423 -24.01 17.51 -31.70
C ARG A 423 -24.65 17.11 -33.03
N LEU A 424 -25.83 16.48 -33.01
CA LEU A 424 -26.53 16.04 -34.22
C LEU A 424 -26.85 17.23 -35.13
N GLU A 425 -27.45 18.30 -34.60
CA GLU A 425 -27.77 19.52 -35.35
C GLU A 425 -26.53 20.16 -36.00
N ARG A 426 -25.39 20.13 -35.29
CA ARG A 426 -24.11 20.64 -35.82
C ARG A 426 -23.59 19.76 -36.96
N LEU A 427 -23.67 18.44 -36.85
CA LEU A 427 -23.25 17.49 -37.89
C LEU A 427 -24.15 17.60 -39.13
N GLU A 428 -25.47 17.71 -38.96
CA GLU A 428 -26.42 17.89 -40.06
C GLU A 428 -26.23 19.23 -40.79
N ARG A 429 -25.82 20.29 -40.08
CA ARG A 429 -25.44 21.55 -40.74
C ARG A 429 -24.19 21.37 -41.58
N LYS A 430 -23.14 20.73 -41.06
CA LYS A 430 -21.89 20.44 -41.80
C LYS A 430 -22.13 19.60 -43.06
N LEU A 431 -22.98 18.57 -42.96
CA LEU A 431 -23.36 17.73 -44.09
C LEU A 431 -24.13 18.50 -45.16
N ARG A 432 -25.04 19.40 -44.76
CA ARG A 432 -25.79 20.28 -45.69
C ARG A 432 -24.91 21.34 -46.35
N SER A 433 -23.86 21.81 -45.68
CA SER A 433 -22.95 22.84 -46.19
C SER A 433 -21.79 22.29 -47.04
N GLY A 434 -21.74 20.97 -47.31
CA GLY A 434 -20.82 20.39 -48.28
C GLY A 434 -19.33 20.66 -48.01
N GLY A 435 -18.80 20.26 -46.85
CA GLY A 435 -17.36 20.01 -46.67
C GLY A 435 -16.36 21.09 -47.11
N GLU A 436 -16.69 22.39 -47.10
CA GLU A 436 -15.70 23.44 -47.39
C GLU A 436 -14.69 23.57 -46.24
N VAL A 437 -13.51 22.99 -46.46
CA VAL A 437 -12.28 23.26 -45.70
C VAL A 437 -11.92 24.73 -45.88
N ASN A 438 -12.04 25.52 -44.81
CA ASN A 438 -11.44 26.84 -44.73
C ASN A 438 -9.89 26.70 -44.68
N THR A 439 -9.24 26.55 -45.83
CA THR A 439 -7.81 26.88 -45.97
C THR A 439 -7.63 28.40 -45.88
N PRO A 440 -6.75 28.93 -45.01
CA PRO A 440 -6.46 30.36 -44.99
C PRO A 440 -5.85 30.80 -46.32
N PRO A 441 -6.10 32.04 -46.78
CA PRO A 441 -5.63 32.47 -48.09
C PRO A 441 -4.11 32.53 -48.10
N LEU A 442 -3.51 31.79 -49.03
CA LEU A 442 -2.20 32.10 -49.58
C LEU A 442 -2.32 33.44 -50.31
N GLY A 443 -2.07 34.53 -49.58
CA GLY A 443 -1.77 35.84 -50.16
C GLY A 443 -0.33 35.82 -50.66
N GLY A 444 -0.15 35.72 -51.97
CA GLY A 444 1.14 35.82 -52.65
C GLY A 444 1.48 37.23 -53.15
N ALA A 445 2.69 37.29 -53.71
CA ALA A 445 3.42 38.39 -54.36
C ALA A 445 4.21 39.34 -53.43
#